data_AF-A0A9X3XRL1-F1
#
_entry.id   AF-A0A9X3XRL1-F1
#
_cell.length_a   1.000
_cell.length_b   1.000
_cell.length_c   1.000
_cell.angle_alpha   90.00
_cell.angle_beta   90.00
_cell.angle_gamma   90.00
#
_symmetry.space_group_name_H-M   'P 1'
#
loop_
_entity.id
_entity.type
_entity.pdbx_description
1 polymer ?
#
loop_
_entity_poly.entity_id
_entity_poly.type
_entity_poly.pdbx_seq_one_letter_code
_entity_poly.pdbx_strand_id
1 'polypeptide(L)'
;MADKSGNGLNSGGQTVNISDRDYFKTAMSGTSTVSSPLTDKTTKKTLMTYSAPIKNNDQIVWVLSFARDAKEVSDKISTITFRKTVKTCLIDGNGTTIGHYDYKRVQEGENVIEIAKTNTELSELAKNFEKMKAGENGYGEYKFNGDKRVISYYSIPELNCSVGLMG
;
A
#
# COMPACT_ATOMS: atom_id res chain seq x y z
N MET A 1 -5.98 11.22 -16.94
CA MET A 1 -4.93 10.83 -17.92
C MET A 1 -3.89 11.93 -17.95
N ALA A 2 -2.62 11.59 -18.16
CA ALA A 2 -1.53 12.56 -18.26
C ALA A 2 -0.60 12.25 -19.45
N ASP A 3 -0.06 13.29 -20.06
CA ASP A 3 0.91 13.22 -21.15
C ASP A 3 2.29 12.75 -20.65
N LYS A 4 3.27 12.67 -21.56
CA LYS A 4 4.66 12.28 -21.25
C LYS A 4 5.35 13.19 -20.24
N SER A 5 4.91 14.44 -20.14
CA SER A 5 5.42 15.43 -19.20
C SER A 5 4.66 15.42 -17.86
N GLY A 6 3.72 14.48 -17.71
CA GLY A 6 2.88 14.31 -16.53
C GLY A 6 1.76 15.33 -16.41
N ASN A 7 1.50 16.15 -17.43
CA ASN A 7 0.41 17.11 -17.43
C ASN A 7 -0.89 16.44 -17.85
N GLY A 8 -1.97 16.70 -17.13
CA GLY A 8 -3.26 16.06 -17.41
C GLY A 8 -4.43 16.73 -16.75
N LEU A 9 -5.60 16.11 -16.91
CA LEU A 9 -6.85 16.50 -16.25
C LEU A 9 -7.29 15.39 -15.29
N ASN A 10 -7.75 15.80 -14.10
CA ASN A 10 -8.49 14.90 -13.21
C ASN A 10 -9.97 14.81 -13.62
N SER A 11 -10.74 13.93 -12.96
CA SER A 11 -12.17 13.74 -13.25
C SER A 11 -13.05 14.97 -12.97
N GLY A 12 -12.54 15.94 -12.21
CA GLY A 12 -13.18 17.23 -11.96
C GLY A 12 -12.83 18.32 -12.98
N GLY A 13 -12.07 17.98 -14.04
CA GLY A 13 -11.64 18.93 -15.07
C GLY A 13 -10.51 19.86 -14.65
N GLN A 14 -9.85 19.61 -13.52
CA GLN A 14 -8.72 20.43 -13.05
C GLN A 14 -7.41 19.93 -13.64
N THR A 15 -6.57 20.87 -14.08
CA THR A 15 -5.21 20.59 -14.52
C THR A 15 -4.36 20.13 -13.35
N VAL A 16 -3.62 19.05 -13.55
CA VAL A 16 -2.69 18.47 -12.58
C VAL A 16 -1.38 18.11 -13.26
N ASN A 17 -0.28 18.19 -12.50
CA ASN A 17 0.98 17.57 -12.89
C ASN A 17 1.32 16.43 -11.92
N ILE A 18 1.53 15.24 -12.47
CA ILE A 18 1.84 14.01 -11.74
C ILE A 18 3.23 13.45 -12.07
N SER A 19 4.09 14.22 -12.75
CA SER A 19 5.42 13.76 -13.21
C SER A 19 6.35 13.32 -12.08
N ASP A 20 6.20 13.93 -10.91
CA ASP A 20 6.94 13.63 -9.68
C ASP A 20 6.46 12.37 -8.96
N ARG A 21 5.28 11.85 -9.32
CA ARG A 21 4.64 10.71 -8.64
C ARG A 21 5.23 9.39 -9.11
N ASP A 22 5.55 8.50 -8.17
CA ASP A 22 6.21 7.23 -8.50
C ASP A 22 5.32 6.30 -9.33
N TYR A 23 4.00 6.29 -9.11
CA TYR A 23 3.07 5.54 -9.95
C TYR A 23 3.10 6.00 -11.42
N PHE A 24 3.38 7.29 -11.67
CA PHE A 24 3.50 7.82 -13.03
C PHE A 24 4.83 7.39 -13.64
N LYS A 25 5.93 7.51 -12.89
CA LYS A 25 7.27 7.06 -13.35
C LYS A 25 7.27 5.58 -13.70
N THR A 26 6.66 4.73 -12.88
CA THR A 26 6.53 3.29 -13.13
C THR A 26 5.65 3.00 -14.35
N ALA A 27 4.53 3.71 -14.52
CA ALA A 27 3.73 3.58 -15.73
C ALA A 27 4.52 4.01 -16.98
N MET A 28 5.27 5.10 -16.90
CA MET A 28 6.14 5.58 -17.98
C MET A 28 7.33 4.65 -18.30
N SER A 29 7.67 3.71 -17.43
CA SER A 29 8.63 2.64 -17.75
C SER A 29 7.98 1.44 -18.47
N GLY A 30 6.67 1.49 -18.69
CA GLY A 30 5.90 0.46 -19.40
C GLY A 30 5.20 -0.54 -18.48
N THR A 31 5.18 -0.29 -17.17
CA THR A 31 4.66 -1.22 -16.18
C THR A 31 3.38 -0.69 -15.51
N SER A 32 2.29 -1.45 -15.54
CA SER A 32 1.11 -1.12 -14.75
C SER A 32 1.39 -1.29 -13.25
N THR A 33 0.86 -0.39 -12.42
CA THR A 33 1.16 -0.37 -10.99
C THR A 33 -0.01 0.12 -10.15
N VAL A 34 0.00 -0.26 -8.88
CA VAL A 34 -0.79 0.38 -7.81
C VAL A 34 0.19 1.12 -6.90
N SER A 35 -0.15 2.34 -6.50
CA SER A 35 0.67 3.09 -5.54
C SER A 35 0.41 2.60 -4.11
N SER A 36 1.40 2.77 -3.24
CA SER A 36 1.15 2.88 -1.79
C SER A 36 0.20 4.06 -1.51
N PRO A 37 -0.43 4.12 -0.31
CA PRO A 37 -1.26 5.24 0.10
C PRO A 37 -0.52 6.57 -0.04
N LEU A 38 -1.16 7.57 -0.63
CA LEU A 38 -0.59 8.89 -0.81
C LEU A 38 -1.62 9.99 -0.65
N THR A 39 -1.18 11.14 -0.16
CA THR A 39 -2.02 12.33 -0.08
C THR A 39 -2.23 12.92 -1.46
N ASP A 40 -3.50 13.00 -1.87
CA ASP A 40 -3.90 13.59 -3.14
C ASP A 40 -3.53 15.09 -3.21
N LYS A 41 -3.03 15.53 -4.38
CA LYS A 41 -2.57 16.92 -4.54
C LYS A 41 -3.73 17.90 -4.43
N THR A 42 -4.91 17.49 -4.91
CA THR A 42 -6.09 18.33 -5.06
C THR A 42 -6.99 18.28 -3.83
N THR A 43 -7.46 17.09 -3.45
CA THR A 43 -8.47 16.88 -2.41
C THR A 43 -7.90 16.73 -1.00
N LYS A 44 -6.58 16.53 -0.88
CA LYS A 44 -5.87 16.20 0.37
C LYS A 44 -6.32 14.91 1.06
N LYS A 45 -7.13 14.09 0.40
CA LYS A 45 -7.51 12.76 0.89
C LYS A 45 -6.37 11.76 0.68
N THR A 46 -6.30 10.73 1.52
CA THR A 46 -5.42 9.59 1.32
C THR A 46 -6.02 8.67 0.26
N LEU A 47 -5.33 8.52 -0.87
CA LEU A 47 -5.79 7.70 -2.00
C LEU A 47 -4.76 6.62 -2.33
N MET A 48 -5.22 5.57 -3.01
CA MET A 48 -4.35 4.70 -3.79
C MET A 48 -4.62 4.92 -5.28
N THR A 49 -3.55 5.02 -6.07
CA THR A 49 -3.64 5.29 -7.52
C THR A 49 -3.22 4.07 -8.32
N TYR A 50 -4.11 3.62 -9.18
CA TYR A 50 -3.88 2.57 -10.18
C TYR A 50 -3.46 3.24 -11.47
N SER A 51 -2.29 2.89 -12.02
CA SER A 51 -1.77 3.51 -13.23
C SER A 51 -1.32 2.48 -14.26
N ALA A 52 -1.60 2.78 -15.54
CA ALA A 52 -1.19 1.95 -16.66
C ALA A 52 -0.70 2.84 -17.83
N PRO A 53 0.36 2.42 -18.55
CA PRO A 53 0.77 3.10 -19.77
C PRO A 53 -0.22 2.87 -20.91
N ILE A 54 -0.46 3.91 -21.70
CA ILE A 54 -1.10 3.83 -23.01
C ILE A 54 0.00 3.93 -24.06
N LYS A 55 0.07 2.94 -24.94
CA LYS A 55 1.07 2.86 -26.00
C LYS A 55 0.45 3.15 -27.37
N ASN A 56 1.22 3.81 -28.23
CA ASN A 56 1.00 3.85 -29.67
C ASN A 56 2.22 3.17 -30.31
N ASN A 57 2.02 1.99 -30.89
CA ASN A 57 3.09 1.03 -31.19
C ASN A 57 3.91 0.75 -29.91
N ASP A 58 5.24 0.84 -29.98
CA ASP A 58 6.13 0.61 -28.83
C ASP A 58 6.38 1.86 -27.98
N GLN A 59 5.77 3.01 -28.33
CA GLN A 59 5.96 4.25 -27.61
C GLN A 59 4.83 4.52 -26.63
N ILE A 60 5.17 4.72 -25.36
CA ILE A 60 4.22 5.19 -24.35
C ILE A 60 3.87 6.65 -24.67
N VAL A 61 2.60 6.93 -24.89
CA VAL A 61 2.10 8.26 -25.28
C VAL A 61 1.35 8.97 -24.14
N TRP A 62 0.72 8.19 -23.27
CA TRP A 62 -0.06 8.70 -22.13
C TRP A 62 0.05 7.73 -20.94
N VAL A 63 -0.28 8.23 -19.75
CA VAL A 63 -0.55 7.41 -18.57
C VAL A 63 -2.01 7.56 -18.19
N LEU A 64 -2.71 6.43 -18.08
CA LEU A 64 -4.05 6.35 -17.51
C LEU A 64 -3.93 6.08 -16.01
N SER A 65 -4.54 6.93 -15.19
CA SER A 65 -4.53 6.79 -13.73
C SER A 65 -5.95 6.89 -13.19
N PHE A 66 -6.29 6.00 -12.26
CA PHE A 66 -7.51 6.02 -11.47
C PHE A 66 -7.16 6.04 -9.99
N ALA A 67 -7.70 7.00 -9.25
CA ALA A 67 -7.49 7.10 -7.81
C ALA A 67 -8.75 6.62 -7.07
N ARG A 68 -8.55 5.84 -6.01
CA ARG A 68 -9.61 5.34 -5.13
C ARG A 68 -9.28 5.68 -3.69
N ASP A 69 -10.30 5.78 -2.85
CA ASP A 69 -10.11 6.00 -1.42
C ASP A 69 -9.31 4.82 -0.83
N ALA A 70 -8.19 5.12 -0.17
CA ALA A 70 -7.35 4.07 0.43
C ALA A 70 -8.09 3.29 1.53
N LYS A 71 -9.14 3.88 2.11
CA LYS A 71 -9.99 3.23 3.11
C LYS A 71 -10.71 2.00 2.57
N GLU A 72 -10.99 1.94 1.27
CA GLU A 72 -11.72 0.80 0.68
C GLU A 72 -11.05 -0.56 0.94
N VAL A 73 -9.71 -0.61 0.93
CA VAL A 73 -8.96 -1.84 1.24
C VAL A 73 -9.10 -2.19 2.71
N SER A 74 -8.94 -1.19 3.59
CA SER A 74 -9.08 -1.37 5.03
C SER A 74 -10.49 -1.87 5.39
N ASP A 75 -11.53 -1.30 4.77
CA ASP A 75 -12.91 -1.70 4.98
C ASP A 75 -13.14 -3.16 4.56
N LYS A 76 -12.60 -3.58 3.42
CA LYS A 76 -12.69 -4.98 2.98
C LYS A 76 -11.99 -5.93 3.94
N ILE A 77 -10.73 -5.66 4.31
CA ILE A 77 -10.00 -6.60 5.18
C ILE A 77 -10.52 -6.58 6.62
N SER A 78 -11.11 -5.47 7.07
CA SER A 78 -11.69 -5.38 8.42
C SER A 78 -12.85 -6.36 8.66
N THR A 79 -13.49 -6.84 7.59
CA THR A 79 -14.53 -7.88 7.67
C THR A 79 -13.96 -9.26 8.00
N ILE A 80 -12.66 -9.48 7.77
CA ILE A 80 -11.96 -10.71 8.11
C ILE A 80 -11.82 -10.75 9.63
N THR A 81 -12.80 -11.37 10.29
CA THR A 81 -12.82 -11.50 11.74
C THR A 81 -12.75 -12.98 12.11
N PHE A 82 -11.72 -13.34 12.87
CA PHE A 82 -11.61 -14.66 13.48
C PHE A 82 -11.58 -14.49 14.99
N ARG A 83 -12.47 -15.20 15.69
CA ARG A 83 -12.59 -15.19 17.18
C ARG A 83 -12.69 -13.80 17.84
N LYS A 84 -13.14 -12.75 17.11
CA LYS A 84 -13.28 -11.34 17.56
C LYS A 84 -11.98 -10.63 18.01
N THR A 85 -10.90 -11.37 18.26
CA THR A 85 -9.62 -10.82 18.73
C THR A 85 -8.62 -10.58 17.61
N VAL A 86 -8.71 -11.35 16.51
CA VAL A 86 -7.77 -11.23 15.39
C VAL A 86 -8.01 -9.92 14.63
N LYS A 87 -6.91 -9.22 14.39
CA LYS A 87 -6.84 -7.99 13.61
C LYS A 87 -6.09 -8.24 12.32
N THR A 88 -6.47 -7.54 11.25
CA THR A 88 -5.88 -7.74 9.93
C THR A 88 -5.07 -6.54 9.47
N CYS A 89 -3.96 -6.81 8.78
CA CYS A 89 -3.19 -5.83 8.05
C CYS A 89 -2.84 -6.35 6.65
N LEU A 90 -2.49 -5.44 5.76
CA LEU A 90 -2.00 -5.72 4.41
C LEU A 90 -0.82 -4.78 4.17
N ILE A 91 0.30 -5.33 3.70
CA ILE A 91 1.49 -4.55 3.32
C ILE A 91 1.82 -4.75 1.84
N ASP A 92 2.36 -3.71 1.20
CA ASP A 92 2.92 -3.82 -0.16
C ASP A 92 4.34 -4.41 -0.14
N GLY A 93 4.91 -4.65 -1.33
CA GLY A 93 6.28 -5.14 -1.49
C GLY A 93 7.40 -4.21 -0.96
N ASN A 94 7.08 -2.99 -0.52
CA ASN A 94 8.03 -2.11 0.18
C ASN A 94 7.93 -2.25 1.71
N GLY A 95 6.92 -2.97 2.21
CA GLY A 95 6.59 -3.10 3.63
C GLY A 95 5.67 -1.99 4.15
N THR A 96 5.12 -1.16 3.26
CA THR A 96 4.18 -0.09 3.65
C THR A 96 2.81 -0.68 3.90
N THR A 97 2.17 -0.29 5.00
CA THR A 97 0.81 -0.68 5.36
C THR A 97 -0.20 -0.04 4.40
N ILE A 98 -0.83 -0.87 3.57
CA ILE A 98 -1.81 -0.44 2.54
C ILE A 98 -3.26 -0.78 2.93
N GLY A 99 -3.43 -1.59 3.97
CA GLY A 99 -4.73 -1.91 4.56
C GLY A 99 -4.54 -2.25 6.03
N HIS A 100 -5.40 -1.76 6.91
CA HIS A 100 -5.29 -2.04 8.33
C HIS A 100 -6.63 -1.91 9.05
N TYR A 101 -6.85 -2.71 10.11
CA TYR A 101 -8.06 -2.60 10.94
C TYR A 101 -8.21 -1.22 11.60
N ASP A 102 -7.08 -0.58 11.92
CA ASP A 102 -6.97 0.82 12.30
C ASP A 102 -6.49 1.62 11.09
N TYR A 103 -7.44 2.23 10.37
CA TYR A 103 -7.17 2.95 9.12
C TYR A 103 -6.13 4.07 9.26
N LYS A 104 -5.93 4.60 10.48
CA LYS A 104 -4.92 5.63 10.74
C LYS A 104 -3.52 5.19 10.29
N ARG A 105 -3.19 3.90 10.42
CA ARG A 105 -1.90 3.34 9.98
C ARG A 105 -1.67 3.47 8.47
N VAL A 106 -2.74 3.31 7.70
CA VAL A 106 -2.71 3.52 6.24
C VAL A 106 -2.59 5.00 5.91
N GLN A 107 -3.30 5.88 6.63
CA GLN A 107 -3.22 7.32 6.43
C GLN A 107 -1.83 7.90 6.71
N GLU A 108 -1.14 7.34 7.70
CA GLU A 108 0.21 7.73 8.09
C GLU A 108 1.29 7.11 7.18
N GLY A 109 0.91 6.23 6.25
CA GLY A 109 1.86 5.49 5.41
C GLY A 109 2.80 4.63 6.27
N GLU A 110 2.26 4.02 7.33
CA GLU A 110 3.03 3.26 8.32
C GLU A 110 3.90 2.21 7.62
N ASN A 111 5.17 2.16 8.02
CA ASN A 111 6.07 1.06 7.65
C ASN A 111 6.75 0.59 8.94
N VAL A 112 6.26 -0.53 9.47
CA VAL A 112 6.72 -1.06 10.77
C VAL A 112 8.22 -1.38 10.76
N ILE A 113 8.75 -1.82 9.61
CA ILE A 113 10.18 -2.11 9.43
C ILE A 113 11.01 -0.83 9.62
N GLU A 114 10.58 0.27 9.02
CA GLU A 114 11.25 1.57 9.16
C GLU A 114 11.11 2.14 10.58
N ILE A 115 9.92 2.08 11.17
CA ILE A 115 9.67 2.58 12.54
C ILE A 115 10.49 1.80 13.57
N ALA A 116 10.67 0.49 13.39
CA ALA A 116 11.44 -0.35 14.31
C ALA A 116 12.93 -0.03 14.35
N LYS A 117 13.46 0.77 13.39
CA LYS A 117 14.84 1.28 13.44
C LYS A 117 15.06 2.23 14.62
N THR A 118 14.01 2.90 15.09
CA THR A 118 14.07 3.85 16.21
C THR A 118 13.15 3.47 17.38
N ASN A 119 12.18 2.56 17.17
CA ASN A 119 11.34 2.00 18.22
C ASN A 119 11.60 0.50 18.40
N THR A 120 12.41 0.14 19.40
CA THR A 120 12.78 -1.25 19.68
C THR A 120 11.62 -2.13 20.16
N GLU A 121 10.52 -1.55 20.64
CA GLU A 121 9.33 -2.31 21.02
C GLU A 121 8.70 -3.05 19.82
N LEU A 122 8.91 -2.53 18.61
CA LEU A 122 8.38 -3.10 17.37
C LEU A 122 9.35 -4.08 16.69
N SER A 123 10.55 -4.33 17.23
CA SER A 123 11.57 -5.13 16.54
C SER A 123 11.12 -6.58 16.25
N GLU A 124 10.35 -7.21 17.13
CA GLU A 124 9.80 -8.55 16.88
C GLU A 124 8.74 -8.52 15.76
N LEU A 125 7.85 -7.51 15.76
CA LEU A 125 6.85 -7.35 14.71
C LEU A 125 7.50 -7.03 13.35
N ALA A 126 8.52 -6.16 13.34
CA ALA A 126 9.28 -5.80 12.15
C ALA A 126 9.96 -7.01 11.49
N LYS A 127 10.51 -7.95 12.28
CA LYS A 127 11.05 -9.21 11.73
C LYS A 127 10.00 -10.02 10.99
N ASN A 128 8.76 -10.05 11.48
CA ASN A 128 7.65 -10.70 10.78
C ASN A 128 7.26 -9.92 9.52
N PHE A 129 7.25 -8.58 9.57
CA PHE A 129 6.96 -7.73 8.40
C PHE A 129 8.03 -7.84 7.32
N GLU A 130 9.31 -8.05 7.65
CA GLU A 130 10.37 -8.32 6.66
C GLU A 130 10.10 -9.62 5.89
N LYS A 131 9.64 -10.67 6.57
CA LYS A 131 9.24 -11.94 5.91
C LYS A 131 8.01 -11.74 5.03
N MET A 132 7.02 -10.99 5.51
CA MET A 132 5.85 -10.60 4.72
C MET A 132 6.26 -9.84 3.45
N LYS A 133 7.19 -8.88 3.57
CA LYS A 133 7.73 -8.11 2.45
C LYS A 133 8.50 -8.99 1.46
N ALA A 134 9.22 -9.99 1.95
CA ALA A 134 9.90 -11.00 1.13
C ALA A 134 8.94 -12.00 0.45
N GLY A 135 7.62 -11.91 0.69
CA GLY A 135 6.62 -12.79 0.10
C GLY A 135 6.57 -14.18 0.74
N GLU A 136 7.08 -14.33 1.97
CA GLU A 136 6.99 -15.59 2.70
C GLU A 136 5.57 -15.86 3.23
N ASN A 137 5.27 -17.13 3.43
CA ASN A 137 4.08 -17.60 4.13
C ASN A 137 4.50 -18.22 5.46
N GLY A 138 3.79 -17.91 6.54
CA GLY A 138 4.14 -18.48 7.83
C GLY A 138 3.46 -17.80 9.01
N TYR A 139 4.11 -17.90 10.16
CA TYR A 139 3.69 -17.23 11.37
C TYR A 139 4.91 -16.82 12.21
N GLY A 140 4.67 -16.02 13.22
CA GLY A 140 5.68 -15.67 14.22
C GLY A 140 5.04 -15.01 15.44
N GLU A 141 5.85 -14.83 16.47
CA GLU A 141 5.45 -14.16 17.71
C GLU A 141 5.92 -12.71 17.70
N TYR A 142 5.21 -11.86 18.44
CA TYR A 142 5.61 -10.49 18.71
C TYR A 142 5.02 -10.02 20.05
N LYS A 143 5.54 -8.92 20.59
CA LYS A 143 4.97 -8.26 21.78
C LYS A 143 4.18 -7.02 21.39
N PHE A 144 3.06 -6.80 22.08
CA PHE A 144 2.29 -5.57 21.98
C PHE A 144 1.69 -5.23 23.34
N ASN A 145 2.02 -4.04 23.86
CA ASN A 145 1.65 -3.59 25.20
C ASN A 145 2.04 -4.59 26.31
N GLY A 146 3.18 -5.26 26.17
CA GLY A 146 3.67 -6.26 27.12
C GLY A 146 3.10 -7.67 26.92
N ASP A 147 2.01 -7.83 26.17
CA ASP A 147 1.41 -9.13 25.89
C ASP A 147 2.10 -9.83 24.72
N LYS A 148 2.30 -11.15 24.85
CA LYS A 148 2.78 -12.00 23.77
C LYS A 148 1.63 -12.28 22.79
N ARG A 149 1.89 -12.03 21.52
CA ARG A 149 0.92 -12.14 20.42
C ARG A 149 1.50 -12.96 19.27
N VAL A 150 0.63 -13.39 18.37
CA VAL A 150 1.01 -14.17 17.19
C VAL A 150 0.52 -13.47 15.94
N ILE A 151 1.35 -13.44 14.91
CA ILE A 151 0.97 -13.03 13.57
C ILE A 151 1.11 -14.23 12.62
N SER A 152 0.08 -14.51 11.85
CA SER A 152 0.15 -15.39 10.69
C SER A 152 0.10 -14.55 9.43
N TYR A 153 0.90 -14.88 8.42
CA TYR A 153 0.98 -14.11 7.19
C TYR A 153 1.02 -14.96 5.94
N TYR A 154 0.48 -14.40 4.86
CA TYR A 154 0.38 -15.04 3.56
C TYR A 154 0.58 -14.02 2.44
N SER A 155 1.40 -14.37 1.45
CA SER A 155 1.66 -13.55 0.27
C SER A 155 0.54 -13.68 -0.77
N ILE A 156 0.23 -12.59 -1.45
CA ILE A 156 -0.68 -12.49 -2.58
C ILE A 156 0.15 -11.98 -3.78
N PRO A 157 0.90 -12.86 -4.46
CA PRO A 157 1.88 -12.46 -5.47
C PRO A 157 1.27 -11.67 -6.63
N GLU A 158 0.02 -11.98 -7.02
CA GLU A 158 -0.69 -11.32 -8.10
C GLU A 158 -0.94 -9.82 -7.82
N LEU A 159 -0.94 -9.44 -6.54
CA LEU A 159 -1.14 -8.07 -6.08
C LEU A 159 0.13 -7.45 -5.49
N ASN A 160 1.25 -8.18 -5.48
CA ASN A 160 2.51 -7.77 -4.86
C ASN A 160 2.33 -7.26 -3.41
N CYS A 161 1.51 -7.98 -2.64
CA CYS A 161 1.21 -7.64 -1.26
C CYS A 161 1.13 -8.88 -0.38
N SER A 162 1.17 -8.69 0.94
CA SER A 162 1.06 -9.78 1.92
C SER A 162 0.05 -9.40 3.00
N VAL A 163 -0.82 -10.34 3.36
CA VAL A 163 -1.82 -10.18 4.44
C VAL A 163 -1.27 -10.72 5.75
N GLY A 164 -1.55 -10.02 6.85
CA GLY A 164 -1.22 -10.42 8.21
C GLY A 164 -2.47 -10.55 9.07
N LEU A 165 -2.58 -11.65 9.82
CA LEU A 165 -3.59 -11.93 10.83
C LEU A 165 -2.92 -11.89 12.20
N MET A 166 -3.18 -10.83 12.96
CA MET A 166 -2.56 -10.50 14.24
C MET A 166 -3.51 -10.86 15.40
N GLY A 167 -3.14 -11.84 16.20
CA GLY A 167 -3.93 -12.39 17.32
C GLY A 167 -3.27 -12.22 18.67
#